data_AF-A0AAN0NBS2-F1
#
_entry.id   AF-A0AAN0NBS2-F1
#
_cell.length_a   1.000
_cell.length_b   1.000
_cell.length_c   1.000
_cell.angle_alpha   90.00
_cell.angle_beta   90.00
_cell.angle_gamma   90.00
#
_symmetry.space_group_name_H-M   'P 1'
#
loop_
_entity.id
_entity.type
_entity.pdbx_description
1 polymer ?
#
loop_
_entity_poly.entity_id
_entity_poly.type
_entity_poly.pdbx_seq_one_letter_code
_entity_poly.pdbx_strand_id
1 'polypeptide(L)'
;MRCDIATALIHNPKVLFLDEPTIGLDAPSKIAVRQFIKSINKRFETTIVLTTHDMQDIESLVDRIILIGKGRILFDGTMRMLKNQYELEKQIKIRFNGMLMEHSSYVIESQDDQANNASCYRCRQ
;
A
#
# COMPACT_ATOMS: atom_id res chain seq x y z
N MET A 1 -3.77 -12.75 18.39
CA MET A 1 -2.69 -12.17 17.57
C MET A 1 -1.39 -11.91 18.33
N ARG A 2 -1.34 -11.07 19.37
CA ARG A 2 -0.07 -10.82 20.11
C ARG A 2 0.54 -12.09 20.73
N CYS A 3 -0.29 -12.96 21.31
CA CYS A 3 0.17 -14.25 21.83
C CYS A 3 0.69 -15.17 20.72
N ASP A 4 0.05 -15.21 19.56
CA ASP A 4 0.45 -16.08 18.45
C ASP A 4 1.83 -15.70 17.92
N ILE A 5 2.09 -14.39 17.76
CA ILE A 5 3.40 -13.89 17.38
C ILE A 5 4.43 -14.23 18.47
N ALA A 6 4.10 -14.03 19.75
CA ALA A 6 5.00 -14.39 20.85
C ALA A 6 5.33 -15.90 20.85
N THR A 7 4.34 -16.76 20.63
CA THR A 7 4.52 -18.21 20.53
C THR A 7 5.43 -18.59 19.36
N ALA A 8 5.23 -17.99 18.19
CA ALA A 8 6.07 -18.22 17.02
C ALA A 8 7.55 -17.83 17.26
N LEU A 9 7.81 -16.93 18.22
CA LEU A 9 9.13 -16.42 18.54
C LEU A 9 9.84 -17.15 19.69
N ILE A 10 9.17 -18.06 20.41
CA ILE A 10 9.73 -18.74 21.60
C ILE A 10 11.07 -19.41 21.28
N HIS A 11 11.21 -20.00 20.09
CA HIS A 11 12.41 -20.72 19.66
C HIS A 11 13.39 -19.86 18.85
N ASN A 12 13.16 -18.54 18.80
CA ASN A 12 13.95 -17.59 18.02
C ASN A 12 14.20 -18.06 16.58
N PRO A 13 13.14 -18.21 15.78
CA PRO A 13 13.26 -18.83 14.45
C PRO A 13 14.09 -17.95 13.51
N LYS A 14 14.80 -18.60 12.57
CA LYS A 14 15.49 -17.91 11.48
C LYS A 14 14.52 -17.30 10.46
N VAL A 15 13.33 -17.90 10.31
CA VAL A 15 12.28 -17.45 9.40
C VAL A 15 10.95 -17.42 10.14
N LEU A 16 10.24 -16.30 10.05
CA LEU A 16 8.93 -16.09 10.67
C LEU A 16 7.89 -15.80 9.59
N PHE A 17 6.80 -16.57 9.58
CA PHE A 17 5.66 -16.37 8.69
C PHE A 17 4.51 -15.70 9.46
N LEU A 18 3.96 -14.62 8.91
CA LEU A 18 2.86 -13.87 9.51
C LEU A 18 1.73 -13.70 8.49
N ASP A 19 0.57 -14.26 8.79
CA ASP A 19 -0.61 -14.09 7.93
C ASP A 19 -1.46 -12.91 8.43
N GLU A 20 -1.54 -11.83 7.64
CA GLU A 20 -2.32 -10.62 7.92
C GLU A 20 -2.18 -10.07 9.36
N PRO A 21 -0.94 -9.82 9.88
CA PRO A 21 -0.64 -9.61 11.31
C PRO A 21 -1.26 -8.36 11.97
N THR A 22 -1.93 -7.51 11.19
CA THR A 22 -2.51 -6.24 11.62
C THR A 22 -4.02 -6.17 11.40
N ILE A 23 -4.63 -7.23 10.85
CA ILE A 23 -6.07 -7.26 10.58
C ILE A 23 -6.88 -7.15 11.88
N GLY A 24 -7.93 -6.34 11.86
CA GLY A 24 -8.79 -6.12 13.02
C GLY A 24 -8.16 -5.31 14.17
N LEU A 25 -6.96 -4.75 13.98
CA LEU A 25 -6.33 -3.84 14.95
C LEU A 25 -6.66 -2.38 14.66
N ASP A 26 -6.83 -1.60 15.74
CA ASP A 26 -6.91 -0.14 15.70
C ASP A 26 -5.56 0.49 15.34
N ALA A 27 -5.57 1.75 14.90
CA ALA A 27 -4.38 2.43 14.37
C ALA A 27 -3.18 2.43 15.35
N PRO A 28 -3.34 2.76 16.65
CA PRO A 28 -2.26 2.64 17.63
C PRO A 28 -1.67 1.22 17.72
N SER A 29 -2.53 0.19 17.75
CA SER A 29 -2.08 -1.21 17.83
C SER A 29 -1.33 -1.65 16.57
N LYS A 30 -1.77 -1.22 15.38
CA LYS A 30 -1.03 -1.48 14.13
C LYS A 30 0.39 -0.92 14.19
N ILE A 31 0.55 0.31 14.68
CA ILE A 31 1.86 0.95 14.84
C ILE A 31 2.74 0.14 15.80
N ALA A 32 2.19 -0.27 16.95
CA ALA A 32 2.92 -1.08 17.92
C ALA A 32 3.39 -2.43 17.33
N VAL A 33 2.52 -3.11 16.58
CA VAL A 33 2.87 -4.36 15.88
C VAL A 33 3.97 -4.14 14.85
N ARG A 34 3.87 -3.09 14.02
CA ARG A 34 4.90 -2.73 13.04
C ARG A 34 6.27 -2.51 13.70
N GLN A 35 6.30 -1.74 14.79
CA GLN A 35 7.53 -1.47 15.54
C GLN A 35 8.10 -2.75 16.15
N PHE A 36 7.25 -3.61 16.70
CA PHE A 36 7.65 -4.89 17.27
C PHE A 36 8.31 -5.80 16.22
N ILE A 37 7.66 -5.99 15.06
CA ILE A 37 8.18 -6.78 13.93
C ILE A 37 9.55 -6.26 13.49
N LYS A 38 9.70 -4.95 13.30
CA LYS A 38 11.00 -4.33 12.96
C LYS A 38 12.07 -4.59 14.01
N SER A 39 11.71 -4.47 15.29
CA SER A 39 12.66 -4.68 16.39
C SER A 39 13.21 -6.11 16.40
N ILE A 40 12.37 -7.09 16.08
CA ILE A 40 12.75 -8.51 16.03
C ILE A 40 13.64 -8.80 14.84
N ASN A 41 13.25 -8.35 13.64
CA ASN A 41 14.08 -8.50 12.45
C ASN A 41 15.48 -7.92 12.68
N LYS A 42 15.58 -6.74 13.29
CA LYS A 42 16.87 -6.10 13.58
C LYS A 42 17.66 -6.79 14.70
N ARG A 43 17.00 -7.26 15.76
CA ARG A 43 17.67 -7.83 16.95
C ARG A 43 18.13 -9.26 16.75
N PHE A 44 17.35 -10.05 16.02
CA PHE A 44 17.56 -11.50 15.88
C PHE A 44 17.91 -11.91 14.44
N GLU A 45 17.98 -10.95 13.51
CA GLU A 45 18.23 -11.20 12.08
C GLU A 45 17.23 -12.18 11.47
N THR A 46 16.03 -12.28 12.07
CA THR A 46 14.95 -13.15 11.61
C THR A 46 14.43 -12.66 10.26
N THR A 47 14.41 -13.53 9.25
CA THR A 47 13.73 -13.26 7.99
C THR A 47 12.22 -13.32 8.20
N ILE A 48 11.51 -12.25 7.85
CA ILE A 48 10.06 -12.17 8.07
C ILE A 48 9.35 -12.19 6.72
N VAL A 49 8.43 -13.13 6.56
CA VAL A 49 7.53 -13.21 5.41
C VAL A 49 6.13 -12.92 5.92
N LEU A 50 5.49 -11.89 5.40
CA LEU A 50 4.14 -11.51 5.79
C LEU A 50 3.23 -11.33 4.60
N THR A 51 1.96 -11.65 4.78
CA THR A 51 0.87 -11.30 3.87
C THR A 51 0.15 -10.09 4.43
N THR A 52 -0.20 -9.15 3.56
CA THR A 52 -1.03 -8.00 3.92
C THR A 52 -1.65 -7.42 2.66
N HIS A 53 -2.84 -6.87 2.80
CA HIS A 53 -3.48 -6.00 1.82
C HIS A 53 -3.35 -4.50 2.17
N ASP A 54 -2.79 -4.17 3.34
CA ASP A 54 -2.62 -2.80 3.81
C ASP A 54 -1.31 -2.18 3.25
N MET A 55 -1.45 -1.18 2.38
CA MET A 55 -0.30 -0.50 1.77
C MET A 55 0.63 0.16 2.81
N GLN A 56 0.12 0.58 3.96
CA GLN A 56 0.96 1.18 5.00
C GLN A 56 1.83 0.14 5.70
N ASP A 57 1.35 -1.10 5.82
CA ASP A 57 2.18 -2.21 6.32
C ASP A 57 3.30 -2.50 5.34
N ILE A 58 2.98 -2.57 4.04
CA ILE A 58 3.94 -2.80 2.97
C ILE A 58 5.03 -1.71 2.97
N GLU A 59 4.62 -0.44 2.96
CA GLU A 59 5.56 0.69 2.94
C GLU A 59 6.42 0.77 4.19
N SER A 60 5.91 0.32 5.35
CA SER A 60 6.63 0.42 6.61
C SER A 60 7.53 -0.78 6.88
N LEU A 61 7.12 -2.01 6.55
CA LEU A 61 7.78 -3.23 7.01
C LEU A 61 8.60 -3.96 5.95
N VAL A 62 8.33 -3.75 4.66
CA VAL A 62 8.71 -4.70 3.61
C VAL A 62 9.72 -4.09 2.64
N ASP A 63 10.83 -4.80 2.42
CA ASP A 63 11.83 -4.42 1.41
C ASP A 63 11.50 -4.98 0.01
N ARG A 64 10.94 -6.20 -0.05
CA ARG A 64 10.56 -6.93 -1.27
C ARG A 64 9.10 -7.36 -1.22
N ILE A 65 8.37 -7.05 -2.27
CA ILE A 65 6.94 -7.29 -2.43
C ILE A 65 6.75 -8.33 -3.53
N ILE A 66 5.91 -9.33 -3.26
CA ILE A 66 5.44 -10.28 -4.25
C ILE A 66 3.92 -10.11 -4.36
N LEU A 67 3.46 -9.61 -5.51
CA LEU A 67 2.02 -9.47 -5.79
C LEU A 67 1.53 -10.75 -6.46
N ILE A 68 0.53 -11.37 -5.88
CA ILE A 68 -0.09 -12.59 -6.41
C ILE A 68 -1.52 -12.26 -6.84
N GLY A 69 -1.91 -12.69 -8.03
CA GLY A 69 -3.29 -12.57 -8.50
C GLY A 69 -3.62 -13.63 -9.53
N LYS A 70 -4.84 -14.19 -9.48
CA LYS A 70 -5.29 -15.30 -10.34
C LYS A 70 -4.32 -16.50 -10.36
N GLY A 71 -3.73 -16.82 -9.20
CA GLY A 71 -2.80 -17.95 -9.05
C GLY A 71 -1.42 -17.76 -9.69
N ARG A 72 -1.07 -16.54 -10.12
CA ARG A 72 0.25 -16.22 -10.69
C ARG A 72 0.89 -15.02 -10.00
N ILE A 73 2.21 -14.96 -10.04
CA ILE A 73 2.97 -13.78 -9.61
C ILE A 73 2.78 -12.70 -10.67
N LEU A 74 2.21 -11.56 -10.26
CA LEU A 74 1.99 -10.39 -11.10
C LEU A 74 3.15 -9.40 -10.98
N PHE A 75 3.81 -9.37 -9.83
CA PHE A 75 4.95 -8.49 -9.55
C PHE A 75 5.86 -9.12 -8.50
N ASP A 76 7.16 -8.92 -8.64
CA ASP A 76 8.18 -9.31 -7.69
C ASP A 76 9.29 -8.25 -7.70
N GLY A 77 9.42 -7.48 -6.62
CA GLY A 77 10.38 -6.38 -6.57
C GLY A 77 10.21 -5.48 -5.36
N THR A 78 10.87 -4.32 -5.37
CA THR A 78 10.79 -3.35 -4.25
C THR A 78 9.57 -2.44 -4.38
N MET A 79 9.21 -1.75 -3.29
CA MET A 79 8.16 -0.73 -3.33
C MET A 79 8.44 0.36 -4.38
N ARG A 80 9.71 0.72 -4.58
CA ARG A 80 10.09 1.69 -5.61
C ARG A 80 9.78 1.20 -7.02
N MET A 81 10.10 -0.08 -7.30
CA MET A 81 9.77 -0.69 -8.58
C MET A 81 8.26 -0.78 -8.79
N LEU A 82 7.50 -1.11 -7.74
CA LEU A 82 6.04 -1.17 -7.78
C LEU A 82 5.45 0.21 -8.14
N LYS A 83 5.91 1.27 -7.48
CA LYS A 83 5.47 2.65 -7.75
C LYS A 83 5.79 3.11 -9.17
N ASN A 84 6.95 2.73 -9.70
CA ASN A 84 7.36 3.09 -11.07
C ASN A 84 6.59 2.30 -12.13
N GLN A 85 6.34 1.00 -11.90
CA GLN A 85 5.67 0.15 -12.87
C GLN A 85 4.18 0.45 -12.98
N TYR A 86 3.56 0.81 -11.86
CA TYR A 86 2.13 1.09 -11.78
C TYR A 86 1.86 2.57 -11.59
N GLU A 87 2.68 3.47 -12.20
CA GLU A 87 2.55 4.94 -12.15
C GLU A 87 1.15 5.31 -11.69
N LEU A 88 1.02 5.55 -10.37
CA LEU A 88 -0.28 5.74 -9.76
C LEU A 88 -0.73 7.11 -10.28
N GLU A 89 -1.33 7.14 -11.47
CA GLU A 89 -1.99 8.31 -12.02
C GLU A 89 -3.03 8.69 -10.96
N LYS A 90 -2.67 9.66 -10.12
CA LYS A 90 -3.56 10.16 -9.08
C LYS A 90 -4.63 10.95 -9.81
N GLN A 91 -5.73 10.27 -10.09
CA GLN A 91 -6.91 10.91 -10.61
C GLN A 91 -7.57 11.70 -9.48
N ILE A 92 -7.59 13.02 -9.63
CA ILE A 92 -8.32 13.90 -8.73
C ILE A 92 -9.58 14.32 -9.47
N LYS A 93 -10.73 13.81 -9.01
CA LYS A 93 -12.04 14.22 -9.53
C LYS A 93 -12.52 15.42 -8.72
N ILE A 94 -12.59 16.58 -9.37
CA ILE A 94 -13.08 17.81 -8.75
C ILE A 94 -14.47 18.11 -9.30
N ARG A 95 -15.43 18.35 -8.41
CA ARG A 95 -16.70 19.00 -8.76
C ARG A 95 -16.65 20.43 -8.25
N PHE A 96 -16.86 21.38 -9.16
CA PHE A 96 -16.89 22.81 -8.84
C PHE A 96 -18.08 23.46 -9.55
N ASN A 97 -18.61 24.53 -8.95
CA ASN A 97 -19.73 25.27 -9.50
C ASN A 97 -19.24 26.66 -9.94
N GLY A 98 -18.78 26.75 -11.18
CA GLY A 98 -18.28 27.98 -11.78
C GLY A 98 -17.61 27.73 -13.14
N MET A 99 -17.26 28.82 -13.84
CA MET A 99 -16.64 28.77 -15.16
C MET A 99 -15.15 28.41 -15.05
N LEU A 100 -14.70 27.47 -15.88
CA LEU A 100 -13.29 27.09 -15.98
C LEU A 100 -12.54 28.17 -16.77
N MET A 101 -11.46 28.68 -16.20
CA MET A 101 -10.50 29.52 -16.92
C MET A 101 -9.37 28.61 -17.42
N GLU A 102 -9.14 28.57 -18.73
CA GLU A 102 -8.05 27.79 -19.33
C GLU A 102 -6.68 28.32 -18.85
N HIS A 103 -6.03 27.56 -17.96
CA HIS A 103 -4.61 27.74 -17.66
C HIS A 103 -3.83 26.58 -18.31
N SER A 104 -2.75 26.94 -19.02
CA SER A 104 -1.94 26.15 -19.97
C SER A 104 -1.18 24.93 -19.39
N SER A 105 -1.72 24.19 -18.43
CA SER A 105 -0.94 23.13 -17.75
C SER A 105 -1.70 21.84 -17.48
N TYR A 106 -2.96 21.70 -17.87
CA TYR A 106 -3.74 20.49 -17.59
C TYR A 106 -4.49 19.97 -18.81
N VAL A 107 -4.51 18.65 -18.99
CA VAL A 107 -5.32 18.00 -20.02
C VAL A 107 -6.72 17.80 -19.45
N ILE A 108 -7.71 18.43 -20.08
CA ILE A 108 -9.12 18.38 -19.70
C ILE A 108 -9.81 17.35 -20.61
N GLU A 109 -10.32 16.26 -20.06
CA GLU A 109 -11.20 15.33 -20.79
C GLU A 109 -12.59 15.34 -20.15
N SER A 110 -13.57 15.90 -20.86
CA SER A 110 -14.98 15.81 -20.51
C SER A 110 -15.56 14.51 -21.07
N GLN A 111 -16.14 13.68 -20.21
CA GLN A 111 -16.98 12.57 -20.64
C GLN A 111 -18.43 13.00 -20.46
N ASP A 112 -19.13 13.22 -21.57
CA ASP A 112 -20.55 13.54 -21.61
C ASP A 112 -21.38 12.30 -21.23
N ASP A 113 -21.53 12.08 -19.93
CA ASP A 113 -22.70 11.36 -19.42
C ASP A 113 -23.78 12.39 -19.11
N GLN A 114 -24.89 12.27 -19.83
CA GLN A 114 -25.96 13.25 -19.92
C GLN A 114 -26.33 13.88 -18.56
N ALA A 115 -26.38 15.22 -18.58
CA ALA A 115 -26.87 16.15 -17.56
C ALA A 115 -25.92 16.50 -16.39
N ASN A 116 -25.23 17.64 -16.60
CA ASN A 116 -24.68 18.58 -15.62
C ASN A 116 -23.40 18.21 -14.82
N ASN A 117 -22.29 18.79 -15.29
CA ASN A 117 -21.11 19.25 -14.55
C ASN A 117 -20.24 18.20 -13.84
N ALA A 118 -19.55 17.37 -14.61
CA ALA A 118 -18.28 16.78 -14.14
C ALA A 118 -17.31 16.54 -15.31
N SER A 119 -16.27 17.36 -15.41
CA SER A 119 -15.11 17.09 -16.29
C SER A 119 -14.02 16.41 -15.47
N CYS A 120 -13.36 15.41 -16.05
CA CYS A 120 -12.25 14.70 -15.42
C CYS A 120 -10.94 15.36 -15.86
N TYR A 121 -10.08 15.72 -14.90
CA TYR A 121 -8.85 16.46 -15.18
C TYR A 121 -7.63 15.56 -14.99
N ARG A 122 -6.78 15.47 -16.01
CA ARG A 122 -5.55 14.70 -16.03
C ARG A 122 -4.37 15.64 -15.75
N CYS A 123 -3.80 15.54 -14.56
CA CYS A 123 -2.60 16.28 -14.18
C CYS A 123 -1.36 15.46 -14.54
N ARG A 124 -0.61 15.90 -15.57
CA ARG A 124 0.76 15.44 -15.83
C ARG A 124 1.70 16.32 -15.01
N GLN A 125 2.57 15.73 -14.20
CA GLN A 125 3.84 16.35 -13.82
C GLN A 125 4.94 15.78 -14.70
#